data_AF-A0A6V7KL42-F1
#
_entry.id   AF-A0A6V7KL42-F1
#
_cell.length_a   1.000
_cell.length_b   1.000
_cell.length_c   1.000
_cell.angle_alpha   90.00
_cell.angle_beta   90.00
_cell.angle_gamma   90.00
#
_symmetry.space_group_name_H-M   'P 1'
#
loop_
_entity.id
_entity.type
_entity.pdbx_description
1 polymer ?
#
loop_
_entity_poly.entity_id
_entity_poly.type
_entity_poly.pdbx_seq_one_letter_code
_entity_poly.pdbx_strand_id
1 'polypeptide(L)'
;GYAEPPSKIVNGENADITEFPHQVSLQVQGQHICGGTILDATTILTAAHCVVDDNGVLGKGLEVVTGVTDYLERRSDNVFSVAKITYHENYNPNNYWQNDIAILK
;
A
#
# COMPACT_ATOMS: atom_id res chain seq x y z
N GLY A 1 43.87 -1.39 -18.16
CA GLY A 1 42.97 -2.48 -17.77
C GLY A 1 41.63 -1.86 -17.47
N TYR A 2 40.60 -2.22 -18.23
CA TYR A 2 39.25 -1.72 -17.99
C TYR A 2 38.62 -2.63 -16.93
N ALA A 3 38.22 -2.05 -15.80
CA ALA A 3 37.42 -2.77 -14.82
C ALA A 3 36.01 -2.92 -15.40
N GLU A 4 35.49 -4.15 -15.40
CA GLU A 4 34.09 -4.42 -15.72
C GLU A 4 33.18 -3.61 -14.77
N PRO A 5 32.09 -3.03 -15.27
CA PRO A 5 31.16 -2.27 -14.44
C PRO A 5 30.56 -3.19 -13.36
N PRO A 6 30.30 -2.68 -12.14
CA PRO A 6 29.75 -3.48 -11.06
C PRO A 6 28.39 -4.09 -11.47
N SER A 7 28.16 -5.33 -11.04
CA SER A 7 26.88 -6.03 -11.15
C SER A 7 25.74 -5.14 -10.64
N LYS A 8 24.71 -4.93 -11.48
CA LYS A 8 23.54 -4.09 -11.18
C LYS A 8 22.53 -4.75 -10.23
N ILE A 9 22.74 -6.03 -9.87
CA ILE A 9 21.92 -6.70 -8.85
C ILE A 9 22.62 -6.53 -7.51
N VAL A 10 22.02 -5.68 -6.68
CA VAL A 10 22.34 -5.50 -5.26
C VAL A 10 21.09 -5.90 -4.48
N ASN A 11 21.25 -6.65 -3.40
CA ASN A 11 20.12 -7.12 -2.58
C ASN A 11 19.33 -5.93 -1.98
N GLY A 12 18.20 -6.22 -1.34
CA GLY A 12 17.50 -5.22 -0.54
C GLY A 12 18.23 -4.92 0.78
N GLU A 13 18.03 -3.71 1.28
CA GLU A 13 18.42 -3.25 2.62
C GLU A 13 17.19 -2.76 3.38
N ASN A 14 17.31 -2.65 4.70
CA ASN A 14 16.24 -2.08 5.52
C ASN A 14 16.11 -0.59 5.20
N ALA A 15 14.89 -0.14 4.89
CA ALA A 15 14.57 1.25 4.69
C ALA A 15 13.95 1.84 5.94
N ASP A 16 14.29 3.08 6.26
CA ASP A 16 13.60 3.88 7.26
C ASP A 16 12.44 4.65 6.62
N ILE A 17 11.34 4.84 7.37
CA ILE A 17 10.17 5.56 6.84
C ILE A 17 10.49 7.01 6.44
N THR A 18 11.54 7.61 7.00
CA THR A 18 12.00 8.94 6.59
C THR A 18 12.57 8.99 5.17
N GLU A 19 13.00 7.84 4.62
CA GLU A 19 13.47 7.73 3.23
C GLU A 19 12.30 7.63 2.24
N PHE A 20 11.20 7.01 2.66
CA PHE A 20 9.99 6.81 1.85
C PHE A 20 8.72 7.24 2.60
N PRO A 21 8.57 8.54 2.93
CA PRO A 21 7.51 9.02 3.83
C PRO A 21 6.09 8.84 3.29
N HIS A 22 5.95 8.54 2.00
CA HIS A 22 4.68 8.25 1.35
C HIS A 22 4.25 6.79 1.53
N GLN A 23 5.10 5.90 2.03
CA GLN A 23 4.76 4.49 2.21
C GLN A 23 3.72 4.33 3.32
N VAL A 24 2.69 3.50 3.06
CA VAL A 24 1.71 3.12 4.08
C VAL A 24 1.49 1.62 4.13
N SER A 25 1.04 1.16 5.29
CA SER A 25 0.61 -0.22 5.51
C SER A 25 -0.91 -0.24 5.61
N LEU A 26 -1.55 -0.94 4.67
CA LEU A 26 -2.98 -1.23 4.71
C LEU A 26 -3.21 -2.45 5.58
N GLN A 27 -4.11 -2.34 6.53
CA GLN A 27 -4.30 -3.36 7.53
C GLN A 27 -5.77 -3.66 7.80
N VAL A 28 -6.06 -4.93 8.09
CA VAL A 28 -7.37 -5.41 8.52
C VAL A 28 -7.18 -6.12 9.85
N GLN A 29 -7.92 -5.71 10.88
CA GLN A 29 -7.83 -6.29 12.23
C GLN A 29 -6.38 -6.33 12.78
N GLY A 30 -5.60 -5.28 12.53
CA GLY A 30 -4.20 -5.23 13.00
C GLY A 30 -3.19 -6.02 12.16
N GLN A 31 -3.61 -6.66 11.07
CA GLN A 31 -2.73 -7.44 10.20
C GLN A 31 -2.45 -6.70 8.90
N HIS A 32 -1.18 -6.64 8.50
CA HIS A 32 -0.79 -6.10 7.21
C HIS A 32 -1.30 -6.97 6.07
N ILE A 33 -1.99 -6.34 5.11
CA ILE A 33 -2.52 -7.02 3.92
C ILE A 33 -1.92 -6.47 2.62
N CYS A 34 -1.58 -5.18 2.57
CA CYS A 34 -1.10 -4.52 1.36
C CYS A 34 -0.33 -3.23 1.68
N GLY A 35 0.41 -2.74 0.71
CA GLY A 35 0.98 -1.39 0.74
C GLY A 35 0.06 -0.33 0.14
N GLY A 36 0.48 0.93 0.28
CA GLY A 36 -0.09 2.05 -0.46
C GLY A 36 0.86 3.24 -0.48
N THR A 37 0.42 4.30 -1.16
CA THR A 37 1.18 5.55 -1.32
C THR A 37 0.33 6.75 -0.95
N ILE A 38 0.84 7.61 -0.08
CA ILE A 38 0.23 8.91 0.22
C ILE A 38 0.32 9.81 -1.02
N LEU A 39 -0.82 10.24 -1.54
CA LEU A 39 -0.88 11.25 -2.61
C LEU A 39 -1.06 12.66 -2.05
N ASP A 40 -1.88 12.78 -1.00
CA ASP A 40 -2.12 14.02 -0.27
C ASP A 40 -2.60 13.72 1.17
N ALA A 41 -2.95 14.76 1.92
CA ALA A 41 -3.34 14.68 3.33
C ALA A 41 -4.50 13.70 3.64
N THR A 42 -5.31 13.34 2.65
CA THR A 42 -6.51 12.49 2.83
C THR A 42 -6.65 11.42 1.75
N THR A 43 -5.60 11.18 0.95
CA THR A 43 -5.72 10.33 -0.24
C THR A 43 -4.57 9.34 -0.31
N ILE A 44 -4.92 8.05 -0.32
CA ILE A 44 -3.98 6.94 -0.51
C ILE A 44 -4.24 6.27 -1.86
N LEU A 45 -3.17 6.04 -2.62
CA LEU A 45 -3.15 5.19 -3.79
C LEU A 45 -2.79 3.75 -3.38
N THR A 46 -3.51 2.77 -3.92
CA THR A 46 -3.19 1.35 -3.78
C THR A 46 -3.69 0.56 -4.99
N ALA A 47 -3.56 -0.75 -4.97
CA ALA A 47 -4.08 -1.65 -5.98
C ALA A 47 -5.57 -1.97 -5.71
N ALA A 48 -6.34 -2.24 -6.76
CA ALA A 48 -7.73 -2.64 -6.62
C ALA A 48 -7.88 -4.00 -5.94
N HIS A 49 -6.97 -4.94 -6.21
CA HIS A 49 -6.97 -6.25 -5.56
C HIS A 49 -6.73 -6.21 -4.05
N CYS A 50 -6.11 -5.13 -3.55
CA CYS A 50 -5.91 -4.93 -2.12
C CYS A 50 -7.21 -4.58 -1.38
N VAL A 51 -8.25 -4.17 -2.12
CA VAL A 51 -9.48 -3.61 -1.54
C VAL A 51 -10.76 -4.25 -2.11
N VAL A 52 -10.65 -5.18 -3.05
CA VAL A 52 -11.77 -5.93 -3.63
C VAL A 52 -11.37 -7.40 -3.79
N ASP A 53 -12.21 -8.29 -3.27
CA ASP A 53 -12.12 -9.74 -3.45
C ASP A 53 -13.42 -10.33 -4.02
N ASP A 54 -13.53 -11.66 -4.09
CA ASP A 54 -14.73 -12.36 -4.57
C ASP A 54 -15.98 -12.07 -3.72
N ASN A 55 -15.82 -11.56 -2.49
CA ASN A 55 -16.90 -11.16 -1.59
C ASN A 55 -17.26 -9.67 -1.71
N GLY A 56 -16.57 -8.94 -2.59
CA GLY A 56 -16.81 -7.52 -2.87
C GLY A 56 -15.73 -6.60 -2.30
N VAL A 57 -16.08 -5.33 -2.09
CA VAL A 57 -15.16 -4.35 -1.50
C VAL A 57 -14.88 -4.73 -0.05
N LEU A 58 -13.59 -4.77 0.32
CA LEU A 58 -13.12 -4.92 1.70
C LEU A 58 -13.67 -3.77 2.54
N GLY A 59 -14.85 -4.01 3.12
CA GLY A 59 -15.57 -3.05 3.95
C GLY A 59 -14.98 -2.94 5.36
N LYS A 60 -15.78 -2.33 6.25
CA LYS A 60 -15.48 -1.97 7.65
C LYS A 60 -14.34 -2.79 8.28
N GLY A 61 -13.26 -2.10 8.65
CA GLY A 61 -12.10 -2.69 9.31
C GLY A 61 -10.78 -2.49 8.56
N LEU A 62 -10.82 -1.94 7.34
CA LEU A 62 -9.63 -1.45 6.65
C LEU A 62 -9.11 -0.16 7.31
N GLU A 63 -7.86 -0.20 7.71
CA GLU A 63 -7.13 0.89 8.34
C GLU A 63 -5.84 1.17 7.57
N VAL A 64 -5.43 2.44 7.56
CA VAL A 64 -4.17 2.90 7.00
C VAL A 64 -3.23 3.22 8.14
N VAL A 65 -2.04 2.63 8.14
CA VAL A 65 -0.95 2.93 9.07
C VAL A 65 0.14 3.69 8.33
N THR A 66 0.52 4.85 8.86
CA THR A 66 1.49 5.76 8.23
C THR A 66 2.67 6.05 9.16
N GLY A 67 3.78 6.56 8.64
CA GLY A 67 4.86 7.12 9.47
C GLY A 67 5.55 6.10 10.39
N VAL A 68 5.61 4.83 9.99
CA VAL A 68 6.30 3.75 10.72
C VAL A 68 7.29 3.03 9.84
N THR A 69 8.45 2.71 10.39
CA THR A 69 9.46 1.86 9.74
C THR A 69 9.06 0.38 9.83
N ASP A 70 8.49 -0.04 10.98
CA ASP A 70 7.90 -1.36 11.17
C ASP A 70 6.37 -1.26 11.25
N TYR A 71 5.66 -2.01 10.40
CA TYR A 71 4.19 -2.01 10.36
C TYR A 71 3.52 -2.53 11.63
N LEU A 72 4.28 -3.17 12.53
CA LEU A 72 3.85 -3.60 13.85
C LEU A 72 3.80 -2.44 14.86
N GLU A 73 4.48 -1.32 14.61
CA GLU A 73 4.56 -0.14 15.51
C GLU A 73 3.33 0.78 15.41
N ARG A 74 2.14 0.18 15.40
CA ARG A 74 0.87 0.89 15.32
C ARG A 74 0.57 1.63 16.62
N ARG A 75 0.09 2.86 16.48
CA ARG A 75 -0.29 3.76 17.56
C ARG A 75 -1.56 4.50 17.18
N SER A 76 -2.32 5.00 18.15
CA SER A 76 -3.59 5.67 17.86
C SER A 76 -3.46 6.92 16.98
N ASP A 77 -2.28 7.55 16.94
CA ASP A 77 -1.99 8.77 16.18
C ASP A 77 -1.57 8.51 14.72
N ASN A 78 -1.21 7.27 14.38
CA ASN A 78 -0.75 6.89 13.05
C ASN A 78 -1.67 5.90 12.31
N VAL A 79 -2.80 5.57 12.93
CA VAL A 79 -3.84 4.68 12.40
C VAL A 79 -5.05 5.51 11.97
N PHE A 80 -5.46 5.36 10.71
CA PHE A 80 -6.58 6.07 10.13
C PHE A 80 -7.61 5.10 9.56
N SER A 81 -8.89 5.33 9.85
CA SER A 81 -9.98 4.58 9.22
C SER A 81 -10.22 5.06 7.79
N VAL A 82 -10.53 4.14 6.88
CA VAL A 82 -10.90 4.47 5.50
C VAL A 82 -12.38 4.85 5.44
N ALA A 83 -12.67 6.09 5.01
CA ALA A 83 -14.02 6.61 4.83
C ALA A 83 -14.63 6.19 3.49
N LYS A 84 -13.82 6.08 2.43
CA LYS A 84 -14.29 5.66 1.10
C LYS A 84 -13.21 4.93 0.32
N ILE A 85 -13.64 3.86 -0.36
CA ILE A 85 -12.82 3.10 -1.32
C ILE A 85 -13.37 3.36 -2.71
N THR A 86 -12.51 3.64 -3.68
CA THR A 86 -12.88 3.79 -5.09
C THR A 86 -11.83 3.11 -5.95
N TYR A 87 -12.16 1.98 -6.55
CA TYR A 87 -11.31 1.28 -7.50
C TYR A 87 -11.72 1.61 -8.94
N HIS A 88 -10.83 1.33 -9.88
CA HIS A 88 -11.10 1.61 -11.29
C HIS A 88 -12.31 0.82 -11.81
N GLU A 89 -13.24 1.49 -12.51
CA GLU A 89 -14.50 0.89 -13.00
C GLU A 89 -14.28 -0.30 -13.94
N ASN A 90 -13.16 -0.31 -14.66
CA ASN A 90 -12.76 -1.40 -15.56
C ASN A 90 -11.75 -2.38 -14.92
N TYR A 91 -11.63 -2.41 -13.58
CA TYR A 91 -10.80 -3.40 -12.89
C TYR A 91 -11.27 -4.82 -13.24
N ASN A 92 -10.35 -5.67 -13.69
CA ASN A 92 -10.66 -7.04 -14.07
C ASN A 92 -9.59 -8.02 -13.56
N PRO A 93 -9.83 -8.74 -12.45
CA PRO A 93 -8.89 -9.72 -11.92
C PRO A 93 -8.69 -10.93 -12.86
N ASN A 94 -9.68 -11.25 -13.69
CA ASN A 94 -9.64 -12.40 -14.62
C ASN A 94 -8.93 -12.10 -15.94
N ASN A 95 -8.56 -10.84 -16.18
CA ASN A 95 -7.87 -10.41 -17.40
C ASN A 95 -6.55 -9.72 -17.05
N TYR A 96 -5.61 -10.51 -16.51
CA TYR A 96 -4.26 -10.05 -16.14
C TYR A 96 -4.26 -8.83 -15.19
N TRP A 97 -5.21 -8.75 -14.25
CA TRP A 97 -5.29 -7.64 -13.30
C TRP A 97 -5.37 -6.27 -13.99
N GLN A 98 -6.11 -6.19 -15.10
CA GLN A 98 -6.28 -4.94 -15.83
C GLN A 98 -6.89 -3.88 -14.92
N ASN A 99 -6.32 -2.67 -14.98
CA ASN A 99 -6.73 -1.51 -14.19
C ASN A 99 -6.74 -1.76 -12.68
N ASP A 100 -5.74 -2.49 -12.18
CA ASP A 100 -5.55 -2.78 -10.77
C ASP A 100 -5.06 -1.55 -9.97
N ILE A 101 -5.96 -0.59 -9.81
CA ILE A 101 -5.72 0.69 -9.15
C ILE A 101 -6.95 1.13 -8.34
N ALA A 102 -6.71 1.64 -7.13
CA ALA A 102 -7.73 2.17 -6.25
C ALA A 102 -7.23 3.37 -5.43
N ILE A 103 -8.19 4.20 -5.04
CA ILE A 103 -8.01 5.37 -4.17
C ILE A 103 -8.79 5.14 -2.87
N LEU A 104 -8.14 5.44 -1.75
CA LEU A 104 -8.73 5.48 -0.42
C LEU A 104 -8.80 6.92 0.07
N LYS A 105 -9.91 7.25 0.70
CA LYS A 105 -10.19 8.52 1.39
C LYS A 105 -10.52 8.25 2.84
#